data_AF-A0A521YQR2-F1
#
_entry.id   AF-A0A521YQR2-F1
#
_cell.length_a   1.000
_cell.length_b   1.000
_cell.length_c   1.000
_cell.angle_alpha   90.00
_cell.angle_beta   90.00
_cell.angle_gamma   90.00
#
_symmetry.space_group_name_H-M   'P 1'
#
loop_
_entity.id
_entity.type
_entity.pdbx_description
1 polymer ?
#
loop_
_entity_poly.entity_id
_entity_poly.type
_entity_poly.pdbx_seq_one_letter_code
_entity_poly.pdbx_strand_id
1 'polypeptide(L)'
;MCGIAGIFSRTGAPPREQELAAMIRQLHHRGPDGTGTFVQGPVGLAHSRLSIIDLEGGAQPIRNEDGSVQVVFNGEIFNYVELRAELQQRGHRFYTHSDTEVIVHLYEEHGEDFVAHLNGQFAIALWDAKAQRLVLARDRTGIRPLFHAQVAGRLVFASEAKALFALAQMPRRLDPQALGETFTYWAPLAPRSVFAGVQSLPPGCLMVVDRQGERLRRYWDWDFADIAPDDGRSAQDWADELRALLIDAVRLQLRADVPVGAYLSGGLDSSVVTTVIRNFTDTPLRSFSLTFDDPEFDERRYQ
;
A
#
# COMPACT_ATOMS: atom_id res chain seq x y z
N MET A 1 5.95 -4.88 -7.50
CA MET A 1 5.30 -4.43 -6.25
C MET A 1 4.65 -5.63 -5.62
N CYS A 2 4.55 -5.80 -4.31
CA CYS A 2 3.94 -7.00 -3.74
C CYS A 2 2.42 -7.13 -4.05
N GLY A 3 1.86 -8.28 -3.69
CA GLY A 3 0.43 -8.54 -3.66
C GLY A 3 0.02 -9.15 -2.32
N ILE A 4 -1.07 -8.65 -1.73
CA ILE A 4 -1.67 -9.21 -0.51
C ILE A 4 -3.04 -9.78 -0.81
N ALA A 5 -3.43 -10.81 -0.07
CA ALA A 5 -4.77 -11.39 -0.09
C ALA A 5 -5.11 -11.99 1.28
N GLY A 6 -6.39 -12.14 1.57
CA GLY A 6 -6.79 -12.83 2.79
C GLY A 6 -8.28 -12.96 2.99
N ILE A 7 -8.63 -13.69 4.04
CA ILE A 7 -9.99 -14.09 4.39
C ILE A 7 -10.14 -13.93 5.90
N PHE A 8 -11.20 -13.27 6.33
CA PHE A 8 -11.65 -13.25 7.72
C PHE A 8 -13.05 -13.87 7.82
N SER A 9 -13.16 -14.93 8.63
CA SER A 9 -14.36 -15.71 8.83
C SER A 9 -15.10 -15.28 10.09
N ARG A 10 -16.25 -14.63 9.94
CA ARG A 10 -17.05 -14.16 11.09
C ARG A 10 -17.60 -15.31 11.95
N THR A 11 -17.76 -16.50 11.36
CA THR A 11 -18.20 -17.71 12.07
C THR A 11 -17.13 -18.31 12.95
N GLY A 12 -15.87 -17.86 12.84
CA GLY A 12 -14.74 -18.45 13.55
C GLY A 12 -14.08 -19.63 12.84
N ALA A 13 -14.71 -20.18 11.79
CA ALA A 13 -14.15 -21.32 11.06
C ALA A 13 -12.89 -20.88 10.28
N PRO A 14 -11.78 -21.63 10.35
CA PRO A 14 -10.56 -21.25 9.66
C PRO A 14 -10.72 -21.27 8.13
N PRO A 15 -10.18 -20.26 7.43
CA PRO A 15 -10.03 -20.31 5.98
C PRO A 15 -9.18 -21.51 5.56
N ARG A 16 -9.47 -22.07 4.38
CA ARG A 16 -8.66 -23.18 3.86
C ARG A 16 -7.41 -22.61 3.21
N GLU A 17 -6.26 -23.23 3.45
CA GLU A 17 -5.00 -22.83 2.79
C GLU A 17 -5.11 -22.85 1.26
N GLN A 18 -5.89 -23.77 0.70
CA GLN A 18 -6.14 -23.85 -0.75
C GLN A 18 -6.86 -22.60 -1.29
N GLU A 19 -7.74 -21.98 -0.51
CA GLU A 19 -8.41 -20.73 -0.87
C GLU A 19 -7.37 -19.60 -0.96
N LEU A 20 -6.52 -19.47 0.06
CA LEU A 20 -5.43 -18.48 0.10
C LEU A 20 -4.43 -18.69 -1.06
N ALA A 21 -4.02 -19.94 -1.30
CA ALA A 21 -3.13 -20.29 -2.40
C ALA A 21 -3.75 -19.95 -3.77
N ALA A 22 -5.06 -20.16 -3.94
CA ALA A 22 -5.74 -19.79 -5.17
C ALA A 22 -5.78 -18.27 -5.39
N MET A 23 -6.05 -17.50 -4.33
CA MET A 23 -6.04 -16.03 -4.38
C MET A 23 -4.63 -15.51 -4.70
N ILE A 24 -3.60 -16.01 -4.02
CA ILE A 24 -2.24 -15.46 -4.17
C ILE A 24 -1.59 -15.80 -5.51
N ARG A 25 -1.93 -16.95 -6.11
CA ARG A 25 -1.51 -17.29 -7.48
C ARG A 25 -1.96 -16.25 -8.51
N GLN A 26 -3.11 -15.59 -8.29
CA GLN A 26 -3.57 -14.52 -9.19
C GLN A 26 -2.71 -13.26 -9.09
N LEU A 27 -1.88 -13.13 -8.05
CA LEU A 27 -1.05 -11.95 -7.78
C LEU A 27 0.45 -12.20 -8.02
N HIS A 28 0.83 -13.36 -8.57
CA HIS A 28 2.23 -13.71 -8.83
C HIS A 28 2.96 -12.67 -9.70
N HIS A 29 2.29 -12.07 -10.69
CA HIS A 29 2.86 -11.04 -11.56
C HIS A 29 3.29 -9.78 -10.80
N ARG A 30 2.72 -9.54 -9.61
CA ARG A 30 3.11 -8.42 -8.75
C ARG A 30 4.41 -8.75 -8.02
N GLY A 31 4.44 -9.91 -7.37
CA GLY A 31 5.55 -10.37 -6.53
C GLY A 31 6.01 -11.78 -6.90
N PRO A 32 6.93 -11.92 -7.87
CA PRO A 32 7.40 -13.21 -8.38
C PRO A 32 8.47 -13.90 -7.53
N ASP A 33 9.05 -13.21 -6.54
CA ASP A 33 10.25 -13.70 -5.83
C ASP A 33 9.90 -14.69 -4.70
N GLY A 34 8.67 -14.67 -4.21
CA GLY A 34 8.25 -15.57 -3.14
C GLY A 34 6.79 -15.41 -2.75
N THR A 35 6.27 -16.40 -2.03
CA THR A 35 4.91 -16.39 -1.48
C THR A 35 4.91 -16.86 -0.04
N GLY A 36 4.00 -16.33 0.78
CA GLY A 36 3.79 -16.79 2.15
C GLY A 36 2.31 -16.78 2.53
N THR A 37 1.94 -17.68 3.44
CA THR A 37 0.57 -17.79 3.95
C THR A 37 0.58 -18.00 5.46
N PHE A 38 -0.45 -17.52 6.12
CA PHE A 38 -0.67 -17.70 7.55
C PHE A 38 -2.15 -17.96 7.81
N VAL A 39 -2.46 -18.92 8.67
CA VAL A 39 -3.83 -19.23 9.11
C VAL A 39 -3.83 -19.35 10.62
N GLN A 40 -4.70 -18.60 11.28
CA GLN A 40 -4.92 -18.72 12.72
C GLN A 40 -6.37 -18.41 13.06
N GLY A 41 -7.09 -19.39 13.61
CA GLY A 41 -8.49 -19.22 13.99
C GLY A 41 -9.32 -18.68 12.82
N PRO A 42 -10.01 -17.52 12.94
CA PRO A 42 -10.87 -16.99 11.89
C PRO A 42 -10.14 -16.36 10.70
N VAL A 43 -8.82 -16.15 10.77
CA VAL A 43 -8.09 -15.37 9.76
C VAL A 43 -7.18 -16.24 8.89
N GLY A 44 -7.06 -15.83 7.63
CA GLY A 44 -6.08 -16.30 6.67
C GLY A 44 -5.45 -15.11 5.95
N LEU A 45 -4.13 -15.00 5.98
CA LEU A 45 -3.35 -13.96 5.30
C LEU A 45 -2.44 -14.61 4.26
N ALA A 46 -2.24 -13.95 3.13
CA ALA A 46 -1.39 -14.40 2.04
C ALA A 46 -0.65 -13.24 1.38
N HIS A 47 0.58 -13.49 0.95
CA HIS A 47 1.46 -12.50 0.35
C HIS A 47 2.25 -13.06 -0.84
N SER A 48 2.45 -12.23 -1.86
CA SER A 48 3.27 -12.46 -3.05
C SER A 48 4.31 -11.35 -3.09
N ARG A 49 5.60 -11.71 -3.02
CA ARG A 49 6.70 -10.80 -2.71
C ARG A 49 7.44 -10.35 -3.97
N LEU A 50 7.65 -9.04 -4.10
CA LEU A 50 8.77 -8.49 -4.86
C LEU A 50 9.75 -7.92 -3.84
N SER A 51 10.99 -8.37 -3.88
CA SER A 51 12.00 -8.12 -2.87
C SER A 51 12.73 -6.82 -3.20
N ILE A 52 12.40 -5.74 -2.49
CA ILE A 52 12.98 -4.40 -2.70
C ILE A 52 13.83 -3.96 -1.49
N ILE A 53 13.36 -4.26 -0.28
CA ILE A 53 14.05 -3.99 0.99
C ILE A 53 14.16 -5.32 1.76
N ASP A 54 15.33 -5.56 2.35
CA ASP A 54 15.72 -6.75 3.09
C ASP A 54 15.46 -8.04 2.30
N LEU A 55 16.25 -8.25 1.25
CA LEU A 55 16.04 -9.32 0.26
C LEU A 55 15.90 -10.72 0.88
N GLU A 56 16.55 -10.99 2.01
CA GLU A 56 16.53 -12.29 2.67
C GLU A 56 15.55 -12.36 3.86
N GLY A 57 15.46 -11.31 4.67
CA GLY A 57 14.67 -11.30 5.91
C GLY A 57 13.23 -10.81 5.78
N GLY A 58 12.88 -10.13 4.68
CA GLY A 58 11.56 -9.49 4.48
C GLY A 58 10.44 -10.45 4.02
N ALA A 59 10.53 -11.74 4.33
CA ALA A 59 9.48 -12.70 4.01
C ALA A 59 8.24 -12.44 4.87
N GLN A 60 7.07 -12.35 4.23
CA GLN A 60 5.79 -12.07 4.90
C GLN A 60 4.87 -13.29 4.84
N PRO A 61 3.98 -13.49 5.83
CA PRO A 61 3.58 -12.54 6.89
C PRO A 61 4.65 -12.28 7.97
N ILE A 62 4.74 -11.01 8.41
CA ILE A 62 5.65 -10.57 9.48
C ILE A 62 4.87 -10.49 10.78
N ARG A 63 5.48 -10.98 11.87
CA ARG A 63 4.92 -10.96 13.23
C ARG A 63 5.63 -9.98 14.16
N ASN A 64 5.01 -9.64 15.28
CA ASN A 64 5.68 -9.08 16.46
C ASN A 64 6.41 -10.17 17.27
N GLU A 65 7.02 -9.82 18.40
CA GLU A 65 7.89 -10.68 19.21
C GLU A 65 7.17 -11.92 19.75
N ASP A 66 5.94 -11.74 20.23
CA ASP A 66 5.13 -12.83 20.82
C ASP A 66 4.21 -13.54 19.80
N GLY A 67 4.23 -13.08 18.55
CA GLY A 67 3.42 -13.62 17.46
C GLY A 67 1.93 -13.30 17.54
N SER A 68 1.49 -12.47 18.49
CA SER A 68 0.08 -12.10 18.64
C SER A 68 -0.41 -11.10 17.59
N VAL A 69 0.50 -10.38 16.94
CA VAL A 69 0.22 -9.47 15.82
C VAL A 69 0.91 -9.99 14.57
N GLN A 70 0.19 -10.05 13.45
CA GLN A 70 0.67 -10.55 12.16
C GLN A 70 0.29 -9.58 11.05
N VAL A 71 1.18 -9.31 10.10
CA VAL A 71 0.92 -8.38 9.00
C VAL A 71 1.32 -8.96 7.65
N VAL A 72 0.48 -8.69 6.64
CA VAL A 72 0.89 -8.68 5.23
C VAL A 72 0.73 -7.27 4.66
N PHE A 73 1.67 -6.91 3.79
CA PHE A 73 1.91 -5.55 3.37
C PHE A 73 2.30 -5.51 1.90
N ASN A 74 1.66 -4.62 1.15
CA ASN A 74 2.09 -4.22 -0.19
C ASN A 74 2.35 -2.72 -0.17
N GLY A 75 3.61 -2.32 -0.19
CA GLY A 75 3.98 -0.93 -0.02
C GLY A 75 5.46 -0.71 0.21
N GLU A 76 5.78 0.52 0.60
CA GLU A 76 7.05 0.96 1.20
C GLU A 76 6.72 1.96 2.30
N ILE A 77 7.29 1.77 3.50
CA ILE A 77 7.26 2.77 4.59
C ILE A 77 8.58 3.55 4.52
N PHE A 78 8.55 4.75 3.96
CA PHE A 78 9.76 5.52 3.70
C PHE A 78 10.50 5.96 4.96
N ASN A 79 9.77 6.28 6.04
CA ASN A 79 10.35 6.68 7.33
C ASN A 79 10.65 5.50 8.28
N TYR A 80 10.77 4.26 7.76
CA TYR A 80 10.96 3.08 8.60
C TYR A 80 12.26 3.08 9.40
N VAL A 81 13.32 3.74 8.90
CA VAL A 81 14.62 3.83 9.60
C VAL A 81 14.47 4.61 10.89
N GLU A 82 13.80 5.77 10.81
CA GLU A 82 13.52 6.65 11.93
C GLU A 82 12.56 5.96 12.91
N LEU A 83 11.46 5.38 12.41
CA LEU A 83 10.49 4.66 13.22
C LEU A 83 11.11 3.47 13.96
N ARG A 84 11.97 2.70 13.29
CA ARG A 84 12.68 1.57 13.90
C ARG A 84 13.55 2.02 15.07
N ALA A 85 14.31 3.11 14.90
CA ALA A 85 15.14 3.65 15.97
C ALA A 85 14.30 4.08 17.18
N GLU A 86 13.18 4.77 16.96
CA GLU A 86 12.24 5.15 18.03
C GLU A 86 11.65 3.94 18.75
N LEU A 87 11.20 2.92 18.02
CA LEU A 87 10.60 1.71 18.58
C LEU A 87 11.61 0.86 19.36
N GLN A 88 12.85 0.77 18.88
CA GLN A 88 13.93 0.10 19.62
C GLN A 88 14.22 0.79 20.96
N GLN A 89 14.18 2.13 21.01
CA GLN A 89 14.32 2.88 22.26
C GLN A 89 13.16 2.61 23.24
N ARG A 90 11.97 2.27 22.73
CA ARG A 90 10.82 1.85 23.54
C ARG A 90 10.84 0.37 23.93
N GLY A 91 11.84 -0.39 23.48
CA GLY A 91 12.08 -1.77 23.89
C GLY A 91 11.64 -2.84 22.89
N HIS A 92 11.12 -2.46 21.73
CA HIS A 92 10.76 -3.38 20.65
C HIS A 92 12.00 -4.06 20.06
N ARG A 93 11.88 -5.34 19.74
CA ARG A 93 12.95 -6.18 19.19
C ARG A 93 12.60 -6.63 17.79
N PHE A 94 13.33 -6.07 16.84
CA PHE A 94 13.22 -6.42 15.44
C PHE A 94 14.04 -7.67 15.12
N TYR A 95 13.50 -8.56 14.30
CA TYR A 95 14.20 -9.74 13.74
C TYR A 95 14.38 -9.69 12.22
N THR A 96 13.84 -8.68 11.54
CA THR A 96 14.09 -8.39 10.12
C THR A 96 14.73 -7.02 9.97
N HIS A 97 15.23 -6.69 8.77
CA HIS A 97 15.60 -5.33 8.37
C HIS A 97 14.53 -4.67 7.47
N SER A 98 13.46 -5.39 7.14
CA SER A 98 12.35 -4.89 6.34
C SER A 98 11.66 -3.69 7.00
N ASP A 99 11.22 -2.76 6.15
CA ASP A 99 10.33 -1.67 6.49
C ASP A 99 8.97 -2.15 7.02
N THR A 100 8.54 -3.37 6.65
CA THR A 100 7.25 -3.94 7.04
C THR A 100 7.15 -4.17 8.55
N GLU A 101 8.25 -4.51 9.23
CA GLU A 101 8.22 -4.87 10.65
C GLU A 101 7.89 -3.70 11.58
N VAL A 102 8.13 -2.45 11.16
CA VAL A 102 7.73 -1.30 11.97
C VAL A 102 6.21 -1.23 12.17
N ILE A 103 5.43 -1.86 11.27
CA ILE A 103 3.96 -1.82 11.30
C ILE A 103 3.41 -2.56 12.52
N VAL A 104 3.94 -3.75 12.83
CA VAL A 104 3.42 -4.55 13.96
C VAL A 104 3.71 -3.85 15.29
N HIS A 105 4.91 -3.27 15.44
CA HIS A 105 5.32 -2.56 16.64
C HIS A 105 4.62 -1.20 16.80
N LEU A 106 4.42 -0.44 15.70
CA LEU A 106 3.62 0.79 15.77
C LEU A 106 2.17 0.49 16.17
N TYR A 107 1.61 -0.63 15.70
CA TYR A 107 0.27 -1.04 16.11
C TYR A 107 0.21 -1.41 17.59
N GLU A 108 1.24 -2.02 18.17
CA GLU A 108 1.31 -2.27 19.61
C GLU A 108 1.31 -0.98 20.44
N GLU A 109 2.05 0.03 19.98
CA GLU A 109 2.19 1.33 20.65
C GLU A 109 0.95 2.21 20.52
N HIS A 110 0.36 2.24 19.33
CA HIS A 110 -0.63 3.26 18.94
C HIS A 110 -2.00 2.68 18.57
N GLY A 111 -2.18 1.36 18.64
CA GLY A 111 -3.42 0.70 18.26
C GLY A 111 -3.82 1.05 16.82
N GLU A 112 -5.06 1.49 16.61
CA GLU A 112 -5.55 1.87 15.27
C GLU A 112 -4.91 3.16 14.73
N ASP A 113 -4.29 3.98 15.57
CA ASP A 113 -3.70 5.26 15.19
C ASP A 113 -2.29 5.12 14.61
N PHE A 114 -1.74 3.90 14.57
CA PHE A 114 -0.43 3.60 13.99
C PHE A 114 -0.24 4.16 12.56
N VAL A 115 -1.31 4.20 11.76
CA VAL A 115 -1.31 4.71 10.38
C VAL A 115 -1.00 6.20 10.29
N ALA A 116 -1.22 6.98 11.36
CA ALA A 116 -0.90 8.40 11.39
C ALA A 116 0.62 8.66 11.37
N HIS A 117 1.41 7.69 11.85
CA HIS A 117 2.86 7.77 11.95
C HIS A 117 3.59 7.30 10.68
N LEU A 118 2.87 6.70 9.73
CA LEU A 118 3.44 6.16 8.51
C LEU A 118 3.59 7.26 7.44
N ASN A 119 4.82 7.41 6.93
CA ASN A 119 5.10 8.09 5.67
C ASN A 119 5.41 7.02 4.61
N GLY A 120 4.52 6.82 3.65
CA GLY A 120 4.68 5.73 2.69
C GLY A 120 3.49 5.55 1.75
N GLN A 121 3.67 4.59 0.85
CA GLN A 121 2.64 4.07 -0.05
C GLN A 121 2.32 2.63 0.39
N PHE A 122 1.06 2.29 0.67
CA PHE A 122 0.77 1.03 1.33
C PHE A 122 -0.68 0.55 1.24
N ALA A 123 -0.80 -0.77 1.18
CA ALA A 123 -1.97 -1.53 1.56
C ALA A 123 -1.55 -2.52 2.64
N ILE A 124 -2.18 -2.44 3.81
CA ILE A 124 -1.86 -3.21 5.02
C ILE A 124 -3.03 -4.12 5.34
N ALA A 125 -2.74 -5.37 5.69
CA ALA A 125 -3.67 -6.25 6.39
C ALA A 125 -2.99 -6.84 7.61
N LEU A 126 -3.49 -6.49 8.80
CA LEU A 126 -2.94 -6.85 10.10
C LEU A 126 -3.97 -7.65 10.90
N TRP A 127 -3.55 -8.77 11.48
CA TRP A 127 -4.33 -9.55 12.42
C TRP A 127 -3.82 -9.34 13.83
N ASP A 128 -4.73 -8.95 14.73
CA ASP A 128 -4.50 -8.89 16.16
C ASP A 128 -5.22 -10.06 16.83
N ALA A 129 -4.45 -11.04 17.30
CA ALA A 129 -4.96 -12.24 17.95
C ALA A 129 -5.52 -11.96 19.35
N LYS A 130 -5.02 -10.94 20.07
CA LYS A 130 -5.50 -10.61 21.41
C LYS A 130 -6.88 -9.95 21.34
N ALA A 131 -7.05 -9.00 20.42
CA ALA A 131 -8.32 -8.33 20.18
C ALA A 131 -9.26 -9.08 19.21
N GLN A 132 -8.80 -10.17 18.59
CA GLN A 132 -9.56 -10.98 17.61
C GLN A 132 -10.12 -10.14 16.44
N ARG A 133 -9.30 -9.25 15.88
CA ARG A 133 -9.70 -8.32 14.82
C ARG A 133 -8.71 -8.25 13.66
N LEU A 134 -9.25 -8.16 12.46
CA LEU A 134 -8.51 -7.84 11.24
C LEU A 134 -8.56 -6.32 11.01
N VAL A 135 -7.41 -5.72 10.74
CA VAL A 135 -7.26 -4.31 10.40
C VAL A 135 -6.75 -4.21 8.98
N LEU A 136 -7.51 -3.55 8.11
CA LEU A 136 -7.12 -3.22 6.75
C LEU A 136 -6.86 -1.72 6.66
N ALA A 137 -5.74 -1.29 6.08
CA ALA A 137 -5.47 0.14 5.89
C ALA A 137 -4.91 0.40 4.49
N ARG A 138 -5.27 1.55 3.92
CA ARG A 138 -4.76 2.02 2.63
C ARG A 138 -4.18 3.42 2.79
N ASP A 139 -3.06 3.66 2.12
CA ASP A 139 -2.31 4.91 2.21
C ASP A 139 -3.15 6.16 1.86
N ARG A 140 -2.61 7.32 2.24
CA ARG A 140 -3.26 8.63 2.23
C ARG A 140 -3.95 8.92 0.89
N THR A 141 -3.27 8.67 -0.22
CA THR A 141 -3.76 8.99 -1.57
C THR A 141 -4.19 7.76 -2.38
N GLY A 142 -4.07 6.57 -1.81
CA GLY A 142 -4.54 5.32 -2.40
C GLY A 142 -3.61 4.73 -3.46
N ILE A 143 -2.30 4.99 -3.37
CA ILE A 143 -1.28 4.56 -4.33
C ILE A 143 -1.25 3.03 -4.45
N ARG A 144 -1.29 2.32 -3.32
CA ARG A 144 -1.34 0.84 -3.32
C ARG A 144 -2.81 0.38 -3.30
N PRO A 145 -3.22 -0.50 -4.23
CA PRO A 145 -4.61 -0.93 -4.32
C PRO A 145 -4.97 -1.94 -3.23
N LEU A 146 -6.20 -1.84 -2.72
CA LEU A 146 -6.79 -2.80 -1.80
C LEU A 146 -8.30 -2.90 -2.06
N PHE A 147 -8.76 -4.10 -2.39
CA PHE A 147 -10.15 -4.42 -2.63
C PHE A 147 -10.66 -5.38 -1.57
N HIS A 148 -11.95 -5.29 -1.23
CA HIS A 148 -12.61 -6.21 -0.33
C HIS A 148 -14.03 -6.52 -0.79
N ALA A 149 -14.57 -7.64 -0.30
CA ALA A 149 -15.95 -8.05 -0.53
C ALA A 149 -16.47 -8.87 0.65
N GLN A 150 -17.79 -8.87 0.82
CA GLN A 150 -18.49 -9.77 1.74
C GLN A 150 -19.06 -10.96 0.96
N VAL A 151 -18.69 -12.17 1.35
CA VAL A 151 -19.15 -13.40 0.69
C VAL A 151 -19.31 -14.54 1.69
N ALA A 152 -20.49 -15.16 1.72
CA ALA A 152 -20.80 -16.31 2.57
C ALA A 152 -20.41 -16.13 4.06
N GLY A 153 -20.67 -14.94 4.63
CA GLY A 153 -20.34 -14.63 6.03
C GLY A 153 -18.85 -14.38 6.28
N ARG A 154 -18.06 -14.13 5.24
CA ARG A 154 -16.63 -13.85 5.29
C ARG A 154 -16.34 -12.51 4.65
N LEU A 155 -15.39 -11.79 5.23
CA LEU A 155 -14.74 -10.69 4.53
C LEU A 155 -13.53 -11.24 3.79
N VAL A 156 -13.43 -10.94 2.50
CA VAL A 156 -12.29 -11.32 1.65
C VAL A 156 -11.64 -10.06 1.12
N PHE A 157 -10.31 -10.03 1.05
CA PHE A 157 -9.59 -8.87 0.55
C PHE A 157 -8.41 -9.28 -0.32
N ALA A 158 -8.00 -8.38 -1.23
CA ALA A 158 -6.81 -8.55 -2.05
C ALA A 158 -6.33 -7.23 -2.68
N SER A 159 -5.06 -7.20 -3.11
CA SER A 159 -4.52 -6.06 -3.88
C SER A 159 -5.21 -5.85 -5.22
N GLU A 160 -5.74 -6.91 -5.84
CA GLU A 160 -6.47 -6.82 -7.11
C GLU A 160 -7.75 -7.65 -7.04
N ALA A 161 -8.85 -7.12 -7.58
CA ALA A 161 -10.15 -7.80 -7.57
C ALA A 161 -10.11 -9.22 -8.18
N LYS A 162 -9.23 -9.48 -9.15
CA LYS A 162 -9.09 -10.81 -9.77
C LYS A 162 -8.72 -11.92 -8.77
N ALA A 163 -8.01 -11.59 -7.69
CA ALA A 163 -7.68 -12.56 -6.66
C ALA A 163 -8.92 -12.99 -5.86
N LEU A 164 -9.89 -12.09 -5.65
CA LEU A 164 -11.16 -12.44 -5.00
C LEU A 164 -11.95 -13.45 -5.82
N PHE A 165 -11.90 -13.34 -7.15
CA PHE A 165 -12.57 -14.27 -8.07
C PHE A 165 -11.95 -15.67 -8.16
N ALA A 166 -10.85 -15.93 -7.45
CA ALA A 166 -10.34 -17.27 -7.23
C ALA A 166 -11.26 -18.09 -6.29
N LEU A 167 -12.09 -17.42 -5.48
CA LEU A 167 -13.07 -18.05 -4.62
C LEU A 167 -14.33 -18.37 -5.41
N ALA A 168 -14.78 -19.62 -5.35
CA ALA A 168 -15.93 -20.09 -6.12
C ALA A 168 -17.25 -19.36 -5.78
N GLN A 169 -17.36 -18.80 -4.57
CA GLN A 169 -18.56 -18.10 -4.11
C GLN A 169 -18.60 -16.64 -4.59
N MET A 170 -17.52 -16.10 -5.15
CA MET A 170 -17.46 -14.70 -5.58
C MET A 170 -18.13 -14.52 -6.95
N PRO A 171 -19.21 -13.73 -7.04
CA PRO A 171 -19.86 -13.47 -8.33
C PRO A 171 -18.99 -12.57 -9.20
N ARG A 172 -18.92 -12.89 -10.50
CA ARG A 172 -18.20 -12.09 -11.50
C ARG A 172 -19.20 -11.27 -12.31
N ARG A 173 -19.56 -10.09 -11.80
CA ARG A 173 -20.52 -9.19 -12.45
C ARG A 173 -19.95 -7.78 -12.50
N LEU A 174 -20.15 -7.10 -13.63
CA LEU A 174 -19.81 -5.69 -13.74
C LEU A 174 -20.85 -4.84 -13.02
N ASP A 175 -20.41 -3.71 -12.47
CA ASP A 175 -21.28 -2.66 -11.96
C ASP A 175 -21.50 -1.61 -13.08
N PRO A 176 -22.73 -1.50 -13.65
CA PRO A 176 -23.00 -0.54 -14.71
C PRO A 176 -22.74 0.92 -14.32
N GLN A 177 -22.92 1.27 -13.04
CA GLN A 177 -22.63 2.61 -12.57
C GLN A 177 -21.13 2.86 -12.54
N ALA A 178 -20.34 1.90 -12.05
CA ALA A 178 -18.88 2.00 -12.04
C ALA A 178 -18.28 2.02 -13.46
N LEU A 179 -18.92 1.35 -14.43
CA LEU A 179 -18.57 1.48 -15.84
C LEU A 179 -18.83 2.91 -16.34
N GLY A 180 -20.00 3.48 -16.02
CA GLY A 180 -20.31 4.88 -16.32
C GLY A 180 -19.28 5.85 -15.74
N GLU A 181 -18.86 5.64 -14.48
CA GLU A 181 -17.78 6.40 -13.85
C GLU A 181 -16.45 6.24 -14.57
N THR A 182 -16.10 5.01 -14.98
CA THR A 182 -14.85 4.76 -15.71
C THR A 182 -14.78 5.55 -17.01
N PHE A 183 -15.87 5.61 -17.76
CA PHE A 183 -15.93 6.39 -19.01
C PHE A 183 -16.07 7.91 -18.79
N THR A 184 -16.39 8.35 -17.58
CA THR A 184 -16.56 9.78 -17.24
C THR A 184 -15.31 10.36 -16.56
N TYR A 185 -14.73 9.62 -15.62
CA TYR A 185 -13.66 10.05 -14.71
C TYR A 185 -12.36 9.23 -14.87
N TRP A 186 -12.28 8.36 -15.88
CA TRP A 186 -11.15 7.46 -16.16
C TRP A 186 -10.92 6.36 -15.11
N ALA A 187 -11.71 6.32 -14.03
CA ALA A 187 -11.74 5.25 -13.04
C ALA A 187 -13.07 5.26 -12.26
N PRO A 188 -13.47 4.12 -11.65
CA PRO A 188 -14.52 4.11 -10.63
C PRO A 188 -14.13 4.95 -9.40
N LEU A 189 -15.12 5.60 -8.78
CA LEU A 189 -14.89 6.36 -7.56
C LEU A 189 -15.00 5.43 -6.34
N ALA A 190 -13.98 5.44 -5.48
CA ALA A 190 -14.03 4.68 -4.23
C ALA A 190 -15.27 5.10 -3.40
N PRO A 191 -15.99 4.15 -2.77
CA PRO A 191 -15.61 2.75 -2.56
C PRO A 191 -15.99 1.80 -3.70
N ARG A 192 -16.56 2.26 -4.83
CA ARG A 192 -16.91 1.37 -5.94
C ARG A 192 -15.67 0.77 -6.61
N SER A 193 -15.87 -0.39 -7.21
CA SER A 193 -14.99 -0.93 -8.24
C SER A 193 -15.83 -1.26 -9.48
N VAL A 194 -15.19 -1.57 -10.60
CA VAL A 194 -15.90 -2.02 -11.82
C VAL A 194 -16.70 -3.32 -11.61
N PHE A 195 -16.50 -4.03 -10.50
CA PHE A 195 -17.17 -5.29 -10.19
C PHE A 195 -18.21 -5.12 -9.09
N ALA A 196 -19.45 -5.52 -9.38
CA ALA A 196 -20.55 -5.47 -8.43
C ALA A 196 -20.28 -6.36 -7.20
N GLY A 197 -20.40 -5.80 -6.01
CA GLY A 197 -20.13 -6.48 -4.74
C GLY A 197 -18.65 -6.51 -4.34
N VAL A 198 -17.75 -5.93 -5.13
CA VAL A 198 -16.35 -5.69 -4.76
C VAL A 198 -16.14 -4.21 -4.56
N GLN A 199 -15.63 -3.84 -3.40
CA GLN A 199 -15.35 -2.46 -3.03
C GLN A 199 -13.83 -2.22 -3.02
N SER A 200 -13.42 -1.01 -3.38
CA SER A 200 -12.07 -0.52 -3.14
C SER A 200 -12.04 0.16 -1.79
N LEU A 201 -11.11 -0.22 -0.90
CA LEU A 201 -10.93 0.50 0.36
C LEU A 201 -10.55 1.96 0.01
N PRO A 202 -11.29 2.98 0.45
CA PRO A 202 -10.99 4.35 0.06
C PRO A 202 -9.58 4.80 0.50
N PRO A 203 -8.94 5.74 -0.22
CA PRO A 203 -7.71 6.39 0.23
C PRO A 203 -7.83 6.95 1.65
N GLY A 204 -6.74 6.94 2.41
CA GLY A 204 -6.68 7.51 3.76
C GLY A 204 -7.65 6.86 4.76
N CYS A 205 -8.07 5.62 4.48
CA CYS A 205 -9.01 4.88 5.33
C CYS A 205 -8.40 3.63 5.95
N LEU A 206 -8.89 3.32 7.15
CA LEU A 206 -8.65 2.10 7.91
C LEU A 206 -9.99 1.42 8.20
N MET A 207 -10.07 0.11 7.98
CA MET A 207 -11.24 -0.71 8.28
C MET A 207 -10.86 -1.76 9.32
N VAL A 208 -11.60 -1.79 10.43
CA VAL A 208 -11.50 -2.83 11.46
C VAL A 208 -12.64 -3.81 11.30
N VAL A 209 -12.34 -5.10 11.32
CA VAL A 209 -13.31 -6.19 11.12
C VAL A 209 -13.15 -7.20 12.25
N ASP A 210 -14.24 -7.51 12.93
CA ASP A 210 -14.28 -8.50 14.00
C ASP A 210 -15.56 -9.34 13.90
N ARG A 211 -15.88 -10.12 14.95
CA ARG A 211 -17.11 -10.92 14.98
C ARG A 211 -18.40 -10.10 15.05
N GLN A 212 -18.35 -8.89 15.60
CA GLN A 212 -19.51 -8.03 15.82
C GLN A 212 -19.87 -7.22 14.57
N GLY A 213 -18.88 -6.85 13.76
CA GLY A 213 -19.14 -6.02 12.60
C GLY A 213 -17.89 -5.62 11.83
N GLU A 214 -18.01 -4.54 11.09
CA GLU A 214 -16.90 -3.81 10.51
C GLU A 214 -17.08 -2.32 10.75
N ARG A 215 -15.98 -1.61 10.96
CA ARG A 215 -15.96 -0.15 11.12
C ARG A 215 -14.92 0.42 10.19
N LEU A 216 -15.36 1.33 9.32
CA LEU A 216 -14.50 2.14 8.46
C LEU A 216 -14.23 3.49 9.12
N ARG A 217 -12.97 3.90 9.18
CA ARG A 217 -12.50 5.19 9.70
C ARG A 217 -11.55 5.82 8.69
N ARG A 218 -11.87 7.04 8.26
CA ARG A 218 -10.93 7.90 7.53
C ARG A 218 -9.95 8.49 8.54
N TYR A 219 -8.66 8.19 8.39
CA TYR A 219 -7.59 8.71 9.25
C TYR A 219 -6.85 9.89 8.61
N TRP A 220 -7.06 10.12 7.31
CA TRP A 220 -6.45 11.22 6.58
C TRP A 220 -7.34 11.67 5.42
N ASP A 221 -7.35 12.96 5.14
CA ASP A 221 -7.86 13.55 3.89
C ASP A 221 -7.07 14.81 3.55
N TRP A 222 -7.26 15.30 2.32
CA TRP A 222 -6.82 16.61 1.93
C TRP A 222 -7.63 17.69 2.65
N ASP A 223 -6.92 18.64 3.27
CA ASP A 223 -7.49 19.88 3.76
C ASP A 223 -7.13 21.00 2.79
N PHE A 224 -8.08 21.32 1.90
CA PHE A 224 -7.97 22.46 1.00
C PHE A 224 -8.60 23.66 1.70
N ALA A 225 -7.86 24.27 2.64
CA ALA A 225 -8.31 25.50 3.29
C ALA A 225 -8.64 26.56 2.22
N ASP A 226 -9.82 27.19 2.32
CA ASP A 226 -10.31 28.17 1.35
C ASP A 226 -9.44 29.44 1.26
N ILE A 227 -8.58 29.67 2.26
CA ILE A 227 -7.72 30.84 2.38
C ILE A 227 -6.33 30.35 2.80
N ALA A 228 -5.31 30.60 1.96
CA ALA A 228 -3.92 30.41 2.36
C ALA A 228 -3.63 31.28 3.60
N PRO A 229 -3.01 30.75 4.66
CA PRO A 229 -2.63 31.56 5.82
C PRO A 229 -1.76 32.74 5.35
N ASP A 230 -2.15 33.97 5.69
CA ASP A 230 -1.27 35.14 5.56
C ASP A 230 -0.26 35.10 6.72
N ASP A 231 0.74 34.23 6.58
CA ASP A 231 1.80 34.02 7.54
C ASP A 231 3.05 34.88 7.26
N GLY A 232 2.91 35.87 6.36
CA GLY A 232 3.98 36.81 6.01
C GLY A 232 5.05 36.24 5.08
N ARG A 233 4.90 35.01 4.56
CA ARG A 233 5.85 34.41 3.62
C ARG A 233 5.78 35.00 2.23
N SER A 234 6.94 35.23 1.63
CA SER A 234 7.07 35.62 0.23
C SER A 234 6.89 34.42 -0.70
N ALA A 235 6.60 34.67 -1.98
CA ALA A 235 6.58 33.61 -3.00
C ALA A 235 7.92 32.83 -3.09
N GLN A 236 9.04 33.47 -2.76
CA GLN A 236 10.35 32.84 -2.74
C GLN A 236 10.48 31.86 -1.57
N ASP A 237 9.99 32.21 -0.39
CA ASP A 237 10.00 31.32 0.78
C ASP A 237 9.23 30.02 0.49
N TRP A 238 8.07 30.16 -0.16
CA TRP A 238 7.27 29.01 -0.61
C TRP A 238 7.98 28.14 -1.65
N ALA A 239 8.66 28.77 -2.61
CA ALA A 239 9.42 28.05 -3.62
C ALA A 239 10.60 27.27 -3.02
N ASP A 240 11.27 27.86 -2.03
CA ASP A 240 12.40 27.22 -1.35
C ASP A 240 11.95 26.08 -0.44
N GLU A 241 10.84 26.23 0.28
CA GLU A 241 10.23 25.14 1.05
C GLU A 241 9.78 23.99 0.13
N LEU A 242 9.05 24.29 -0.95
CA LEU A 242 8.63 23.27 -1.92
C LEU A 242 9.83 22.51 -2.50
N ARG A 243 10.90 23.23 -2.85
CA ARG A 243 12.14 22.62 -3.34
C ARG A 243 12.75 21.69 -2.28
N ALA A 244 12.85 22.13 -1.03
CA ALA A 244 13.39 21.33 0.05
C ALA A 244 12.57 20.05 0.29
N LEU A 245 11.25 20.18 0.36
CA LEU A 245 10.32 19.05 0.54
C LEU A 245 10.37 18.07 -0.63
N LEU A 246 10.49 18.57 -1.86
CA LEU A 246 10.59 17.71 -3.04
C LEU A 246 11.92 16.93 -3.06
N ILE A 247 13.02 17.57 -2.69
CA ILE A 247 14.33 16.91 -2.56
C ILE A 247 14.25 15.82 -1.48
N ASP A 248 13.65 16.11 -0.33
CA ASP A 248 13.49 15.15 0.76
C ASP A 248 12.61 13.97 0.35
N ALA A 249 11.45 14.22 -0.27
CA ALA A 249 10.54 13.19 -0.74
C ALA A 249 11.20 12.24 -1.75
N VAL A 250 12.00 12.77 -2.69
CA VAL A 250 12.75 11.94 -3.65
C VAL A 250 13.82 11.12 -2.93
N ARG A 251 14.59 11.71 -2.01
CA ARG A 251 15.62 10.98 -1.24
C ARG A 251 15.03 9.81 -0.46
N LEU A 252 13.90 10.02 0.19
CA LEU A 252 13.17 8.99 0.93
C LEU A 252 12.71 7.84 0.04
N GLN A 253 12.22 8.14 -1.17
CA GLN A 253 11.74 7.15 -2.14
C GLN A 253 12.85 6.37 -2.85
N LEU A 254 14.12 6.79 -2.73
CA LEU A 254 15.27 6.07 -3.29
C LEU A 254 15.86 5.02 -2.33
N ARG A 255 15.31 4.89 -1.10
CA ARG A 255 15.72 3.86 -0.13
C ARG A 255 15.32 2.46 -0.65
N ALA A 256 16.28 1.73 -1.23
CA ALA A 256 16.08 0.37 -1.74
C ALA A 256 17.39 -0.44 -1.71
N ASP A 257 17.29 -1.77 -1.56
CA ASP A 257 18.43 -2.70 -1.65
C ASP A 257 18.67 -3.22 -3.08
N VAL A 258 17.91 -2.69 -4.04
CA VAL A 258 17.97 -3.04 -5.47
C VAL A 258 18.20 -1.79 -6.32
N PRO A 259 18.71 -1.92 -7.56
CA PRO A 259 18.87 -0.79 -8.45
C PRO A 259 17.56 -0.05 -8.71
N VAL A 260 17.58 1.26 -8.54
CA VAL A 260 16.44 2.15 -8.82
C VAL A 260 16.62 2.80 -10.19
N GLY A 261 15.52 2.89 -10.95
CA GLY A 261 15.43 3.64 -12.20
C GLY A 261 14.39 4.74 -12.12
N ALA A 262 14.38 5.63 -13.10
CA ALA A 262 13.38 6.69 -13.21
C ALA A 262 12.75 6.70 -14.60
N TYR A 263 11.46 6.99 -14.68
CA TYR A 263 10.81 7.29 -15.96
C TYR A 263 11.10 8.74 -16.34
N LEU A 264 11.51 8.97 -17.59
CA LEU A 264 11.75 10.29 -18.14
C LEU A 264 10.92 10.45 -19.41
N SER A 265 9.80 11.16 -19.33
CA SER A 265 8.98 11.44 -20.50
C SER A 265 9.48 12.67 -21.26
N GLY A 266 10.20 13.56 -20.56
CA GLY A 266 10.56 14.90 -21.04
C GLY A 266 9.59 15.99 -20.57
N GLY A 267 8.43 15.59 -20.03
CA GLY A 267 7.52 16.47 -19.32
C GLY A 267 8.10 16.97 -18.00
N LEU A 268 7.61 18.13 -17.54
CA LEU A 268 8.12 18.86 -16.38
C LEU A 268 8.30 17.98 -15.14
N ASP A 269 7.30 17.17 -14.80
CA ASP A 269 7.30 16.38 -13.56
C ASP A 269 8.42 15.34 -13.55
N SER A 270 8.52 14.55 -14.62
CA SER A 270 9.54 13.51 -14.76
C SER A 270 10.96 14.11 -14.84
N SER A 271 11.10 15.25 -15.53
CA SER A 271 12.36 16.00 -15.64
C SER A 271 12.80 16.59 -14.30
N VAL A 272 11.86 17.09 -13.49
CA VAL A 272 12.17 17.60 -12.15
C VAL A 272 12.62 16.46 -11.23
N VAL A 273 11.90 15.33 -11.19
CA VAL A 273 12.30 14.18 -10.36
C VAL A 273 13.68 13.65 -10.75
N THR A 274 13.93 13.43 -12.05
CA THR A 274 15.25 12.96 -12.53
C THR A 274 16.37 13.96 -12.25
N THR A 275 16.10 15.26 -12.39
CA THR A 275 17.04 16.34 -12.03
C THR A 275 17.36 16.33 -10.54
N VAL A 276 16.35 16.11 -9.69
CA VAL A 276 16.56 15.99 -8.25
C VAL A 276 17.43 14.78 -7.92
N ILE A 277 17.14 13.61 -8.49
CA ILE A 277 17.95 12.39 -8.31
C ILE A 277 19.41 12.67 -8.70
N ARG A 278 19.63 13.25 -9.88
CA ARG A 278 20.96 13.50 -10.44
C ARG A 278 21.81 14.47 -9.62
N ASN A 279 21.20 15.53 -9.08
CA ASN A 279 21.94 16.64 -8.47
C ASN A 279 21.99 16.58 -6.93
N PHE A 280 21.08 15.85 -6.28
CA PHE A 280 20.93 15.88 -4.82
C PHE A 280 21.06 14.50 -4.17
N THR A 281 21.42 13.46 -4.93
CA THR A 281 21.58 12.09 -4.45
C THR A 281 22.76 11.41 -5.14
N ASP A 282 23.32 10.38 -4.51
CA ASP A 282 24.40 9.57 -5.07
C ASP A 282 23.89 8.34 -5.86
N THR A 283 22.57 8.24 -6.08
CA THR A 283 21.97 7.09 -6.75
C THR A 283 22.34 7.09 -8.24
N PRO A 284 22.89 6.00 -8.78
CA PRO A 284 23.16 5.89 -10.21
C PRO A 284 21.86 5.99 -11.03
N LEU A 285 21.64 7.13 -11.68
CA LEU A 285 20.43 7.38 -12.46
C LEU A 285 20.42 6.54 -13.74
N ARG A 286 19.47 5.61 -13.84
CA ARG A 286 19.07 4.94 -15.09
C ARG A 286 17.68 5.44 -15.47
N SER A 287 17.59 6.20 -16.55
CA SER A 287 16.31 6.68 -17.07
C SER A 287 15.75 5.74 -18.14
N PHE A 288 14.43 5.64 -18.19
CA PHE A 288 13.69 4.87 -19.18
C PHE A 288 12.59 5.74 -19.78
N SER A 289 12.46 5.68 -21.10
CA SER A 289 11.51 6.50 -21.85
C SER A 289 10.79 5.65 -22.88
N LEU A 290 9.57 6.06 -23.23
CA LEU A 290 8.80 5.50 -24.34
C LEU A 290 8.72 6.56 -25.44
N THR A 291 8.81 6.10 -26.69
CA THR A 291 8.71 6.96 -27.88
C THR A 291 7.71 6.34 -28.83
N PHE A 292 7.02 7.18 -29.60
CA PHE A 292 6.00 6.75 -30.54
C PHE A 292 6.44 7.07 -31.97
N ASP A 293 5.93 6.32 -32.95
CA ASP A 293 6.19 6.62 -34.37
C ASP A 293 5.41 7.85 -34.84
N ASP A 294 4.28 8.15 -34.19
CA ASP A 294 3.45 9.32 -34.46
C ASP A 294 4.07 10.56 -33.77
N PRO A 295 4.51 11.58 -34.54
CA PRO A 295 5.14 12.77 -33.98
C PRO A 295 4.24 13.59 -33.03
N GLU A 296 2.91 13.44 -33.11
CA GLU A 296 1.99 14.11 -32.18
C GLU A 296 2.16 13.60 -30.75
N PHE A 297 2.54 12.34 -30.58
CA PHE A 297 2.69 11.68 -29.28
C PHE A 297 4.15 11.42 -28.90
N ASP A 298 5.13 11.74 -29.77
CA ASP A 298 6.55 11.47 -29.52
C ASP A 298 7.26 12.62 -28.78
N GLU A 299 7.60 12.38 -27.51
CA GLU A 299 8.31 13.34 -26.65
C GLU A 299 9.84 13.21 -26.70
N ARG A 300 10.42 12.37 -27.59
CA ARG A 300 11.86 12.05 -27.63
C ARG A 300 12.81 13.24 -27.56
N ARG A 301 12.45 14.39 -28.15
CA ARG A 301 13.30 15.60 -28.15
C ARG A 301 13.46 16.24 -26.76
N TYR A 302 12.61 15.88 -25.81
CA TYR A 302 12.58 16.41 -24.45
C TYR A 302 13.17 15.44 -23.41
N GLN A 303 13.43 14.19 -23.83
CA GLN A 303 13.97 13.09 -23.01
C GLN A 303 15.50 13.12 -23.03
#